data_AF-A0A4D9DH35-F1
#
_entry.id   AF-A0A4D9DH35-F1
#
_cell.length_a   1.000
_cell.length_b   1.000
_cell.length_c   1.000
_cell.angle_alpha   90.00
_cell.angle_beta   90.00
_cell.angle_gamma   90.00
#
_symmetry.space_group_name_H-M   'P 1'
#
loop_
_entity.id
_entity.type
_entity.pdbx_description
1 polymer ?
#
loop_
_entity_poly.entity_id
_entity_poly.type
_entity_poly.pdbx_seq_one_letter_code
_entity_poly.pdbx_strand_id
1 'polypeptide(L)'
;MEQPVCLIANPADGGLEVTEEALQALRGVEQPVVVVAVAGLYRTGKSYLLNQLAGRRTGFSLGSTIQSHTKGIWMWCLPHPRRAGHTLVLLDTEGLGDVEKGDTRNDAWIFALAVLLSSTLV
;
A
#
# COMPACT_ATOMS: atom_id res chain seq x y z
N MET A 1 -10.16 0.36 -10.23
CA MET A 1 -10.91 -0.04 -9.01
C MET A 1 -11.53 1.17 -8.33
N GLU A 2 -12.65 0.98 -7.62
CA GLU A 2 -13.32 2.08 -6.91
C GLU A 2 -12.62 2.48 -5.61
N GLN A 3 -12.08 1.51 -4.86
CA GLN A 3 -11.41 1.70 -3.58
C GLN A 3 -10.12 0.87 -3.47
N PRO A 4 -9.20 1.19 -2.55
CA PRO A 4 -8.05 0.35 -2.25
C PRO A 4 -8.47 -0.97 -1.58
N VAL A 5 -7.65 -2.00 -1.76
CA VAL A 5 -7.80 -3.33 -1.15
C VAL A 5 -6.52 -3.71 -0.43
N CYS A 6 -6.63 -4.51 0.63
CA CYS A 6 -5.45 -5.03 1.32
C CYS A 6 -4.74 -6.05 0.41
N LEU A 7 -3.46 -5.85 0.08
CA LEU A 7 -2.67 -6.77 -0.75
C LEU A 7 -1.94 -7.80 0.11
N ILE A 8 -1.26 -7.33 1.14
CA ILE A 8 -0.56 -8.16 2.12
C ILE A 8 -1.09 -7.80 3.49
N ALA A 9 -1.77 -8.73 4.15
CA ALA A 9 -2.19 -8.60 5.53
C ALA A 9 -1.00 -8.85 6.48
N ASN A 10 -1.06 -8.21 7.64
CA ASN A 10 -0.11 -8.40 8.73
C ASN A 10 -0.90 -8.72 10.02
N PRO A 11 -1.38 -9.97 10.16
CA PRO A 11 -2.21 -10.39 11.27
C PRO A 11 -1.43 -10.43 12.60
N ALA A 12 -2.16 -10.44 13.72
CA ALA A 12 -1.57 -10.29 15.05
C ALA A 12 -0.80 -11.53 15.55
N ASP A 13 -1.09 -12.70 14.99
CA ASP A 13 -0.35 -13.95 15.19
C ASP A 13 1.00 -13.98 14.43
N GLY A 14 1.26 -12.96 13.63
CA GLY A 14 2.52 -12.72 12.94
C GLY A 14 2.57 -13.32 11.53
N GLY A 15 3.62 -12.96 10.80
CA GLY A 15 3.75 -13.33 9.38
C GLY A 15 3.04 -12.36 8.45
N LEU A 16 3.34 -12.49 7.15
CA LEU A 16 2.74 -11.69 6.09
C LEU A 16 1.95 -12.60 5.16
N GLU A 17 0.70 -12.25 4.91
CA GLU A 17 -0.22 -13.07 4.13
C GLU A 17 -0.75 -12.31 2.93
N VAL A 18 -0.68 -12.90 1.74
CA VAL A 18 -1.27 -12.30 0.54
C VAL A 18 -2.79 -12.52 0.56
N THR A 19 -3.57 -11.50 0.22
CA THR A 19 -5.04 -11.63 0.17
C THR A 19 -5.50 -12.11 -1.20
N GLU A 20 -6.51 -12.99 -1.23
CA GLU A 20 -7.07 -13.49 -2.49
C GLU A 20 -7.81 -12.38 -3.25
N GLU A 21 -8.45 -11.43 -2.57
CA GLU A 21 -9.13 -10.28 -3.19
C GLU A 21 -8.16 -9.45 -4.05
N ALA A 22 -6.97 -9.14 -3.51
CA ALA A 22 -5.97 -8.40 -4.26
C ALA A 22 -5.37 -9.20 -5.41
N LEU A 23 -5.17 -10.51 -5.24
CA LEU A 23 -4.71 -11.39 -6.32
C LEU A 23 -5.71 -11.43 -7.47
N GLN A 24 -7.01 -11.54 -7.17
CA GLN A 24 -8.05 -11.49 -8.20
C GLN A 24 -8.07 -10.14 -8.92
N ALA A 25 -7.92 -9.04 -8.18
CA ALA A 25 -7.82 -7.71 -8.78
C ALA A 25 -6.60 -7.60 -9.72
N LEU A 26 -5.43 -8.12 -9.33
CA LEU A 26 -4.22 -8.13 -10.14
C LEU A 26 -4.31 -9.04 -11.38
N ARG A 27 -4.94 -10.21 -11.25
CA ARG A 27 -5.18 -11.13 -12.40
C ARG A 27 -6.01 -10.48 -13.50
N GLY A 28 -6.88 -9.53 -13.15
CA GLY A 28 -7.66 -8.75 -14.10
C GLY A 28 -6.91 -7.58 -14.77
N VAL A 29 -5.66 -7.30 -14.39
CA VAL A 29 -4.85 -6.23 -15.00
C VAL A 29 -4.04 -6.77 -16.16
N GLU A 30 -4.53 -6.56 -17.38
CA GLU A 30 -3.84 -6.97 -18.61
C GLU A 30 -2.82 -5.95 -19.13
N GLN A 31 -2.90 -4.71 -18.64
CA GLN A 31 -2.04 -3.61 -19.06
C GLN A 31 -0.70 -3.60 -18.32
N PRO A 32 0.38 -3.08 -18.92
CA PRO A 32 1.62 -2.81 -18.20
C PRO A 32 1.36 -1.92 -16.99
N VAL A 33 2.03 -2.24 -15.88
CA VAL A 33 1.87 -1.54 -14.60
C VAL A 33 3.02 -0.59 -14.32
N VAL A 34 2.70 0.54 -13.69
CA VAL A 34 3.65 1.43 -13.01
C VAL A 34 3.31 1.39 -11.53
N VAL A 35 4.24 0.92 -10.71
CA VAL A 35 3.98 0.73 -9.27
C VAL A 35 4.67 1.84 -8.48
N VAL A 36 3.91 2.59 -7.69
CA VAL A 36 4.43 3.59 -6.75
C VAL A 36 4.14 3.12 -5.34
N ALA A 37 5.19 2.88 -4.55
CA ALA A 37 5.06 2.54 -3.14
C ALA A 37 5.52 3.72 -2.27
N VAL A 38 4.86 3.95 -1.14
CA VAL A 38 5.31 4.91 -0.13
C VAL A 38 5.62 4.15 1.15
N ALA A 39 6.84 4.30 1.67
CA ALA A 39 7.26 3.69 2.93
C ALA A 39 7.83 4.73 3.90
N GLY A 40 7.76 4.44 5.19
CA GLY A 40 8.28 5.34 6.21
C GLY A 40 7.53 5.25 7.51
N LEU A 41 7.97 6.05 8.48
CA LEU A 41 7.44 6.05 9.84
C LEU A 41 5.91 6.17 9.87
N TYR A 42 5.30 5.57 10.88
CA TYR A 42 3.88 5.76 11.14
C TYR A 42 3.54 7.26 11.27
N ARG A 43 2.35 7.65 10.77
CA ARG A 43 1.79 9.01 10.88
C ARG A 43 2.55 10.14 10.16
N THR A 44 3.29 9.84 9.10
CA THR A 44 3.95 10.84 8.24
C THR A 44 3.14 11.28 7.03
N GLY A 45 1.85 10.90 6.94
CA GLY A 45 0.96 11.32 5.85
C GLY A 45 1.07 10.52 4.56
N LYS A 46 1.62 9.29 4.59
CA LYS A 46 1.77 8.40 3.42
C LYS A 46 0.46 8.19 2.64
N SER A 47 -0.58 7.72 3.32
CA SER A 47 -1.91 7.49 2.74
C SER A 47 -2.53 8.77 2.15
N TYR A 48 -2.27 9.92 2.79
CA TYR A 48 -2.71 11.22 2.28
C TYR A 48 -2.00 11.56 0.96
N LEU A 49 -0.67 11.41 0.90
CA LEU A 49 0.11 11.62 -0.33
C LEU A 49 -0.39 10.72 -1.47
N LEU A 50 -0.64 9.43 -1.18
CA LEU A 50 -1.16 8.49 -2.18
C LEU A 50 -2.56 8.84 -2.67
N ASN A 51 -3.45 9.34 -1.80
CA ASN A 51 -4.75 9.85 -2.23
C ASN A 51 -4.61 11.07 -3.17
N GLN A 52 -3.65 11.98 -2.90
CA GLN A 52 -3.33 13.08 -3.82
C GLN A 52 -2.83 12.58 -5.17
N LEU A 53 -1.95 11.57 -5.19
CA LEU A 53 -1.46 10.95 -6.43
C LEU A 53 -2.58 10.24 -7.21
N ALA A 54 -3.55 9.64 -6.51
CA ALA A 54 -4.75 9.07 -7.10
C ALA A 54 -5.71 10.12 -7.68
N GLY A 55 -5.48 11.41 -7.42
CA GLY A 55 -6.37 12.49 -7.82
C GLY A 55 -7.73 12.44 -7.09
N ARG A 56 -7.79 11.81 -5.91
CA ARG A 56 -9.03 11.61 -5.14
C ARG A 56 -8.88 12.11 -3.71
N ARG A 57 -9.96 12.68 -3.17
CA ARG A 57 -9.99 13.15 -1.77
C ARG A 57 -10.15 12.02 -0.77
N THR A 58 -10.67 10.89 -1.22
CA THR A 58 -10.93 9.67 -0.43
C THR A 58 -10.35 8.47 -1.18
N GLY A 59 -10.01 7.42 -0.45
CA GLY A 59 -9.30 6.26 -0.97
C GLY A 59 -8.68 5.47 0.17
N PHE A 60 -7.36 5.54 0.31
CA PHE A 60 -6.66 4.97 1.45
C PHE A 60 -7.16 5.63 2.74
N SER A 61 -7.40 4.80 3.76
CA SER A 61 -7.88 5.27 5.06
C SER A 61 -6.85 6.20 5.69
N LEU A 62 -7.32 7.34 6.20
CA LEU A 62 -6.47 8.30 6.90
C LEU A 62 -6.60 8.04 8.39
N GLY A 63 -5.57 7.47 9.02
CA GLY A 63 -5.57 7.27 10.46
C GLY A 63 -5.49 8.59 11.22
N SER A 64 -6.50 8.91 12.03
CA SER A 64 -6.53 10.08 12.92
C SER A 64 -6.22 9.76 14.39
N THR A 65 -6.07 8.47 14.75
CA THR A 65 -5.89 7.99 16.14
C THR A 65 -4.51 7.35 16.36
N ILE A 66 -4.19 6.99 17.62
CA ILE A 66 -2.88 6.48 18.10
C ILE A 66 -2.49 5.16 17.45
N GLN A 67 -3.47 4.31 17.16
CA GLN A 67 -3.26 3.02 16.50
C GLN A 67 -2.88 3.21 15.03
N SER A 68 -1.94 2.39 14.53
CA SER A 68 -1.68 2.37 13.09
C SER A 68 -2.90 1.83 12.35
N HIS A 69 -3.49 2.64 11.47
CA HIS A 69 -4.67 2.25 10.69
C HIS A 69 -4.35 1.32 9.52
N THR A 70 -3.24 1.58 8.82
CA THR A 70 -2.77 0.72 7.73
C THR A 70 -1.95 -0.42 8.33
N LYS A 71 -2.52 -1.62 8.39
CA LYS A 71 -1.79 -2.86 8.70
C LYS A 71 -1.43 -3.55 7.39
N GLY A 72 -0.17 -3.98 7.27
CA GLY A 72 0.36 -4.63 6.05
C GLY A 72 0.56 -3.67 4.87
N ILE A 73 0.26 -4.12 3.65
CA ILE A 73 0.39 -3.33 2.40
C ILE A 73 -0.97 -3.28 1.71
N TRP A 74 -1.42 -2.08 1.39
CA TRP A 74 -2.67 -1.82 0.68
C TRP A 74 -2.39 -1.36 -0.74
N MET A 75 -3.23 -1.80 -1.69
CA MET A 75 -3.06 -1.59 -3.11
C MET A 75 -4.26 -0.88 -3.72
N TRP A 76 -4.01 0.03 -4.66
CA TRP A 76 -5.05 0.64 -5.47
C TRP A 76 -4.66 0.74 -6.95
N CYS A 77 -5.42 0.05 -7.81
CA CYS A 77 -5.22 0.06 -9.26
C CYS A 77 -6.10 1.12 -9.94
N LEU A 78 -5.46 2.02 -10.69
CA LEU A 78 -6.03 3.18 -11.35
C LEU A 78 -5.51 3.31 -12.79
N PRO A 79 -6.25 3.95 -13.71
CA PRO A 79 -5.68 4.35 -14.99
C PRO A 79 -4.49 5.31 -14.79
N HIS A 80 -3.38 5.10 -15.51
CA HIS A 80 -2.23 5.98 -15.37
C HIS A 80 -2.53 7.37 -15.96
N PRO A 81 -2.38 8.48 -15.19
CA PRO A 81 -2.91 9.79 -15.58
C PRO A 81 -2.19 10.44 -16.77
N ARG A 82 -0.99 9.96 -17.12
CA ARG A 82 -0.15 10.50 -18.21
C ARG A 82 0.28 9.47 -19.27
N ARG A 83 -0.14 8.22 -19.15
CA ARG A 83 0.29 7.13 -20.04
C ARG A 83 -0.92 6.27 -20.39
N ALA A 84 -1.45 6.46 -21.59
CA ALA A 84 -2.57 5.66 -22.07
C ALA A 84 -2.17 4.17 -22.11
N GLY A 85 -3.14 3.28 -21.85
CA GLY A 85 -2.92 1.83 -21.86
C GLY A 85 -2.04 1.29 -20.74
N HIS A 86 -1.78 2.08 -19.68
CA HIS A 86 -1.03 1.65 -18.51
C HIS A 86 -1.89 1.76 -17.25
N THR A 87 -1.66 0.85 -16.32
CA THR A 87 -2.26 0.88 -14.97
C THR A 87 -1.25 1.44 -13.97
N LEU A 88 -1.66 2.46 -13.21
CA LEU A 88 -0.96 2.94 -12.03
C LEU A 88 -1.40 2.09 -10.84
N VAL A 89 -0.44 1.47 -10.15
CA VAL A 89 -0.67 0.72 -8.92
C VAL A 89 -0.03 1.51 -7.78
N LEU A 90 -0.85 1.97 -6.84
CA LEU A 90 -0.39 2.65 -5.64
C LEU A 90 -0.32 1.65 -4.48
N LEU A 91 0.82 1.60 -3.79
CA LEU A 91 1.05 0.76 -2.61
C LEU A 91 1.23 1.64 -1.37
N ASP A 92 0.25 1.62 -0.48
CA ASP A 92 0.33 2.25 0.85
C ASP A 92 0.79 1.21 1.87
N THR A 93 1.84 1.54 2.62
CA THR A 93 2.45 0.60 3.57
C THR A 93 2.11 0.96 5.01
N GLU A 94 2.09 -0.07 5.86
CA GLU A 94 2.10 0.11 7.29
C GLU A 94 3.26 1.01 7.74
N GLY A 95 3.00 1.81 8.76
CA GLY A 95 4.01 2.69 9.32
C GLY A 95 5.10 1.93 10.04
N LEU A 96 6.34 2.15 9.63
CA LEU A 96 7.52 1.58 10.31
C LEU A 96 7.66 2.16 11.72
N GLY A 97 8.15 1.36 12.66
CA GLY A 97 8.45 1.79 14.02
C GLY A 97 7.19 2.02 14.87
N ASP A 98 6.09 1.32 14.57
CA ASP A 98 4.89 1.34 15.40
C ASP A 98 5.22 0.75 16.79
N VAL A 99 5.32 1.63 17.77
CA VAL A 99 5.74 1.33 19.15
C VAL A 99 4.81 0.33 19.84
N GLU A 100 3.55 0.23 19.39
CA GLU A 100 2.56 -0.71 19.93
C GLU A 100 2.80 -2.15 19.45
N LYS A 101 3.52 -2.36 18.34
CA LYS A 101 3.80 -3.70 17.79
C LYS A 101 5.05 -4.36 18.35
N GLY A 102 6.11 -3.58 18.60
CA GLY A 102 7.40 -4.12 19.09
C GLY A 102 8.12 -5.10 18.14
N ASP A 103 7.60 -5.34 16.93
CA ASP A 103 8.14 -6.33 15.98
C ASP A 103 8.87 -5.67 14.79
N THR A 104 10.16 -5.45 14.99
CA THR A 104 11.07 -4.87 13.98
C THR A 104 11.27 -5.74 12.73
N ARG A 105 10.93 -7.04 12.79
CA ARG A 105 11.11 -7.95 11.65
C ARG A 105 10.06 -7.70 10.58
N ASN A 106 8.81 -7.52 10.99
CA ASN A 106 7.71 -7.20 10.09
C ASN A 106 7.93 -5.87 9.39
N ASP A 107 8.44 -4.86 10.09
CA ASP A 107 8.81 -3.57 9.48
C ASP A 107 9.84 -3.74 8.35
N ALA A 108 10.89 -4.53 8.59
CA ALA A 108 11.91 -4.82 7.59
C ALA A 108 11.33 -5.56 6.37
N TRP A 109 10.42 -6.52 6.58
CA TRP A 109 9.77 -7.23 5.49
C TRP A 109 8.83 -6.36 4.68
N ILE A 110 8.00 -5.54 5.34
CA ILE A 110 7.10 -4.60 4.66
C ILE A 110 7.91 -3.61 3.82
N PHE A 111 9.00 -3.07 4.37
CA PHE A 111 9.90 -2.18 3.63
C PHE A 111 10.56 -2.89 2.44
N ALA A 112 11.09 -4.09 2.64
CA ALA A 112 11.72 -4.87 1.57
C ALA A 112 10.72 -5.19 0.44
N LEU A 113 9.49 -5.58 0.77
CA LEU A 113 8.44 -5.83 -0.22
C LEU A 113 8.06 -4.56 -0.97
N ALA A 114 7.96 -3.41 -0.29
CA ALA A 114 7.71 -2.12 -0.95
C ALA A 114 8.82 -1.79 -1.97
N VAL A 115 10.09 -2.01 -1.61
CA VAL A 115 11.22 -1.83 -2.54
C VAL A 115 11.07 -2.75 -3.74
N LEU A 116 10.90 -4.06 -3.52
CA LEU A 116 10.91 -5.09 -4.57
C LEU A 116 9.72 -5.00 -5.53
N LEU A 117 8.56 -4.57 -5.03
CA LEU A 117 7.33 -4.48 -5.83
C LEU A 117 7.21 -3.15 -6.57
N SER A 118 7.94 -2.11 -6.15
CA SER A 118 7.78 -0.76 -6.70
C SER A 118 8.63 -0.51 -7.96
N SER A 119 8.08 0.29 -8.88
CA SER A 119 8.87 0.98 -9.91
C SER A 119 9.50 2.25 -9.35
N THR A 120 8.81 2.90 -8.41
CA THR A 120 9.29 4.06 -7.66
C THR A 120 8.94 3.87 -6.18
N LEU A 121 9.94 3.93 -5.32
CA LEU A 121 9.77 4.01 -3.87
C LEU A 121 9.88 5.48 -3.44
N VAL A 122 8.94 5.91 -2.61
CA VAL A 122 8.92 7.22 -1.94
C VAL A 122 9.12 7.02 -0.44
#